data_AF-A0A812H3P0-F1
#
_entry.id   AF-A0A812H3P0-F1
#
_cell.length_a   1.000
_cell.length_b   1.000
_cell.length_c   1.000
_cell.angle_alpha   90.00
_cell.angle_beta   90.00
_cell.angle_gamma   90.00
#
_symmetry.space_group_name_H-M   'P 1'
#
loop_
_entity.id
_entity.type
_entity.pdbx_description
1 polymer ?
#
loop_
_entity_poly.entity_id
_entity_poly.type
_entity_poly.pdbx_seq_one_letter_code
_entity_poly.pdbx_strand_id
1 'polypeptide(L)'
;MPKARKKLRRISLSLLVVFLSLWKQPPAWIQTSPEPPAASSPSRTAAMQVWLESGAKQDGVDRVLGEDLEIADDGTLRLDGRTVGCAVDVSTGDGQSKARSLAGCVEWILLEFGEWTMIPVENILAACTGGPTRVAARIRDAEQVVGVAFALQIGADALLVPPDVLEAALIAKAQRGEVVSEEVPVERSTFELEEFEVLGVGDGGVGQRVCVDLTCLLEVGEGMLIGSSSSSLVLVHGETLQSDFVPSRPFRVNAGAVHAYILMADGSTKYLSELRMGDAVAIVHCNGQRRVGVVGRCKVERRPFLLISWINSGGGESGTMLQQAETVRLLQAAGGCVSVTALQPGSRILGWTSEGGRHIGTKVTGEIAEH
;
A
#
# COMPACT_ATOMS: atom_id res chain seq x y z
N MET A 1 -34.99 -54.21 -7.68
CA MET A 1 -34.03 -55.25 -7.23
C MET A 1 -32.87 -55.31 -8.23
N PRO A 2 -31.61 -55.57 -7.85
CA PRO A 2 -30.91 -55.22 -6.61
C PRO A 2 -29.56 -54.47 -6.86
N LYS A 3 -29.21 -53.55 -5.95
CA LYS A 3 -27.87 -52.93 -5.84
C LYS A 3 -26.92 -53.86 -5.07
N ALA A 4 -25.71 -54.02 -5.60
CA ALA A 4 -24.66 -54.87 -5.03
C ALA A 4 -24.10 -54.32 -3.70
N ARG A 5 -24.04 -55.18 -2.69
CA ARG A 5 -23.27 -55.00 -1.46
C ARG A 5 -21.80 -55.36 -1.73
N LYS A 6 -20.86 -54.47 -1.39
CA LYS A 6 -19.46 -54.86 -1.09
C LYS A 6 -19.03 -54.29 0.26
N LYS A 7 -18.51 -55.22 1.07
CA LYS A 7 -18.04 -55.09 2.45
C LYS A 7 -16.88 -54.09 2.54
N LEU A 8 -17.00 -53.12 3.44
CA LEU A 8 -15.86 -52.35 3.96
C LEU A 8 -15.10 -53.24 4.95
N ARG A 9 -13.86 -53.61 4.63
CA ARG A 9 -12.95 -54.29 5.55
C ARG A 9 -12.33 -53.26 6.48
N ARG A 10 -12.48 -53.48 7.79
CA ARG A 10 -11.71 -52.83 8.86
C ARG A 10 -10.21 -52.99 8.58
N ILE A 11 -9.48 -51.88 8.50
CA ILE A 11 -8.01 -51.87 8.62
C ILE A 11 -7.69 -51.51 10.08
N SER A 12 -6.80 -52.30 10.66
CA SER A 12 -6.39 -52.26 12.06
C SER A 12 -5.74 -50.92 12.42
N LEU A 13 -6.09 -50.40 13.61
CA LEU A 13 -5.58 -49.16 14.22
C LEU A 13 -4.10 -49.25 14.67
N SER A 14 -3.34 -50.17 14.09
CA SER A 14 -1.96 -50.52 14.48
C SER A 14 -0.91 -50.08 13.45
N LEU A 15 -1.33 -49.52 12.30
CA LEU A 15 -0.42 -48.95 11.29
C LEU A 15 -0.37 -47.41 11.31
N LEU A 16 -1.21 -46.74 12.10
CA LEU A 16 -1.27 -45.27 12.16
C LEU A 16 -0.35 -44.66 13.25
N VAL A 17 0.31 -45.50 14.05
CA VAL A 17 1.23 -45.06 15.13
C VAL A 17 2.71 -45.08 14.71
N VAL A 18 3.04 -45.67 13.55
CA VAL A 18 4.43 -45.67 13.04
C VAL A 18 4.75 -44.47 12.14
N PHE A 19 3.73 -43.71 11.70
CA PHE A 19 3.92 -42.53 10.83
C PHE A 19 4.03 -41.18 11.59
N LEU A 20 3.89 -41.17 12.92
CA LEU A 20 3.84 -39.95 13.73
C LEU A 20 5.02 -39.77 14.70
N SER A 21 6.09 -40.59 14.61
CA SER A 21 7.30 -40.41 15.44
C SER A 21 8.57 -40.01 14.66
N LEU A 22 8.45 -39.61 13.38
CA LEU A 22 9.61 -39.29 12.52
C LEU A 22 9.69 -37.82 12.08
N TRP A 23 9.00 -36.91 12.78
CA TRP A 23 9.06 -35.47 12.49
C TRP A 23 9.34 -34.60 13.72
N LYS A 24 10.39 -34.98 14.45
CA LYS A 24 11.14 -34.08 15.32
C LYS A 24 12.60 -34.50 15.25
N GLN A 25 13.35 -33.95 14.30
CA GLN A 25 14.78 -33.53 14.36
C GLN A 25 15.19 -33.01 12.96
N PRO A 26 15.77 -31.80 12.84
CA PRO A 26 16.31 -31.31 11.56
C PRO A 26 17.56 -32.11 11.14
N PRO A 27 17.86 -32.23 9.83
CA PRO A 27 19.00 -33.00 9.34
C PRO A 27 20.36 -32.36 9.68
N ALA A 28 21.34 -33.23 9.95
CA ALA A 28 22.68 -32.93 10.47
C ALA A 28 23.68 -32.31 9.47
N TRP A 29 23.27 -31.29 8.72
CA TRP A 29 24.19 -30.42 7.95
C TRP A 29 24.14 -28.95 8.39
N ILE A 30 23.40 -28.66 9.46
CA ILE A 30 23.44 -27.37 10.15
C ILE A 30 24.30 -27.53 11.41
N GLN A 31 25.61 -27.61 11.24
CA GLN A 31 26.57 -27.23 12.28
C GLN A 31 27.96 -27.09 11.66
N THR A 32 28.63 -25.99 12.03
CA THR A 32 29.96 -25.49 11.63
C THR A 32 30.04 -24.73 10.30
N SER A 33 29.60 -23.47 10.33
CA SER A 33 30.32 -22.38 9.63
C SER A 33 31.04 -21.56 10.70
N PRO A 34 32.33 -21.24 10.57
CA PRO A 34 33.01 -20.33 11.49
C PRO A 34 32.34 -18.95 11.38
N GLU A 35 32.14 -18.28 12.53
CA GLU A 35 31.66 -16.89 12.55
C GLU A 35 32.52 -16.06 11.59
N PRO A 36 31.90 -15.31 10.66
CA PRO A 36 32.66 -14.34 9.90
C PRO A 36 33.26 -13.33 10.90
N PRO A 37 34.51 -12.88 10.71
CA PRO A 37 35.08 -11.84 11.56
C PRO A 37 34.11 -10.66 11.58
N ALA A 38 33.94 -10.04 12.74
CA ALA A 38 33.11 -8.86 12.93
C ALA A 38 33.55 -7.75 11.97
N ALA A 39 32.99 -7.78 10.76
CA ALA A 39 33.02 -6.68 9.83
C ALA A 39 32.05 -5.67 10.40
N SER A 40 32.57 -4.53 10.84
CA SER A 40 31.79 -3.31 10.97
C SER A 40 31.03 -3.12 9.65
N SER A 41 29.75 -3.49 9.64
CA SER A 41 28.87 -3.31 8.50
C SER A 41 28.80 -1.81 8.22
N PRO A 42 29.23 -1.33 7.04
CA PRO A 42 28.86 0.02 6.65
C PRO A 42 27.35 0.01 6.49
N SER A 43 26.68 0.67 7.43
CA SER A 43 25.30 1.11 7.33
C SER A 43 24.99 1.53 5.89
N ARG A 44 24.00 0.91 5.25
CA ARG A 44 23.44 1.32 3.94
C ARG A 44 22.64 2.63 4.10
N THR A 45 23.29 3.67 4.58
CA THR A 45 22.78 5.04 4.74
C THR A 45 23.35 5.95 3.66
N ALA A 46 23.49 5.45 2.43
CA ALA A 46 23.75 6.31 1.29
C ALA A 46 22.41 6.60 0.60
N ALA A 47 22.03 7.87 0.57
CA ALA A 47 20.88 8.32 -0.21
C ALA A 47 20.99 7.85 -1.66
N MET A 48 19.84 7.63 -2.30
CA MET A 48 19.76 7.29 -3.71
C MET A 48 20.59 8.25 -4.56
N GLN A 49 21.35 7.73 -5.51
CA GLN A 49 22.07 8.57 -6.45
C GLN A 49 21.34 8.70 -7.79
N VAL A 50 21.52 9.85 -8.44
CA VAL A 50 21.11 10.11 -9.82
C VAL A 50 22.38 10.37 -10.62
N TRP A 51 22.59 9.56 -11.64
CA TRP A 51 23.69 9.64 -12.59
C TRP A 51 23.14 10.06 -13.95
N LEU A 52 23.85 10.94 -14.64
CA LEU A 52 23.41 11.52 -15.90
C LEU A 52 24.25 10.99 -17.06
N GLU A 53 23.62 10.54 -18.15
CA GLU A 53 24.33 9.99 -19.32
C GLU A 53 25.06 11.05 -20.14
N SER A 54 24.60 12.30 -20.13
CA SER A 54 25.22 13.40 -20.86
C SER A 54 24.74 14.75 -20.34
N GLY A 55 25.52 15.81 -20.59
CA GLY A 55 25.21 17.15 -20.11
C GLY A 55 26.15 17.59 -19.00
N ALA A 56 25.76 18.63 -18.26
CA ALA A 56 26.57 19.17 -17.17
C ALA A 56 26.02 18.72 -15.82
N LYS A 57 26.91 18.59 -14.83
CA LYS A 57 26.52 18.34 -13.44
C LYS A 57 25.67 19.50 -12.94
N GLN A 58 24.45 19.18 -12.51
CA GLN A 58 23.49 20.13 -11.95
C GLN A 58 23.04 19.70 -10.55
N ASP A 59 22.26 20.54 -9.88
CA ASP A 59 21.81 20.25 -8.52
C ASP A 59 21.02 18.94 -8.47
N GLY A 60 21.26 18.14 -7.43
CA GLY A 60 20.70 16.80 -7.26
C GLY A 60 21.34 15.68 -8.11
N VAL A 61 22.18 15.99 -9.11
CA VAL A 61 22.93 14.99 -9.90
C VAL A 61 24.26 14.65 -9.23
N ASP A 62 24.45 13.38 -8.88
CA ASP A 62 25.65 12.93 -8.16
C ASP A 62 26.83 12.65 -9.08
N ARG A 63 26.56 12.15 -10.30
CA ARG A 63 27.57 11.71 -11.28
C ARG A 63 27.14 12.01 -12.72
N VAL A 64 28.10 12.20 -13.61
CA VAL A 64 27.92 12.42 -15.05
C VAL A 64 28.87 11.50 -15.83
N LEU A 65 28.32 10.76 -16.79
CA LEU A 65 29.09 9.89 -17.67
C LEU A 65 30.06 10.72 -18.52
N GLY A 66 31.34 10.34 -18.51
CA GLY A 66 32.42 11.05 -19.19
C GLY A 66 33.12 12.13 -18.35
N GLU A 67 32.62 12.42 -17.14
CA GLU A 67 33.30 13.30 -16.17
C GLU A 67 33.83 12.49 -14.97
N ASP A 68 32.93 12.05 -14.10
CA ASP A 68 33.23 11.32 -12.86
C ASP A 68 32.69 9.88 -12.85
N LEU A 69 31.94 9.50 -13.87
CA LEU A 69 31.49 8.14 -14.18
C LEU A 69 32.05 7.70 -15.53
N GLU A 70 32.67 6.52 -15.59
CA GLU A 70 33.11 5.90 -16.84
C GLU A 70 32.60 4.46 -16.93
N ILE A 71 32.17 4.06 -18.13
CA ILE A 71 31.82 2.67 -18.46
C ILE A 71 32.68 2.29 -19.66
N ALA A 72 33.64 1.40 -19.45
CA ALA A 72 34.51 0.90 -20.52
C ALA A 72 33.77 -0.10 -21.43
N ASP A 73 34.30 -0.34 -22.63
CA ASP A 73 33.71 -1.25 -23.61
C ASP A 73 33.59 -2.70 -23.11
N ASP A 74 34.45 -3.10 -22.17
CA ASP A 74 34.40 -4.43 -21.52
C ASP A 74 33.39 -4.51 -20.35
N GLY A 75 32.65 -3.42 -20.12
CA GLY A 75 31.70 -3.25 -19.04
C GLY A 75 32.33 -2.81 -17.72
N THR A 76 33.62 -2.50 -17.64
CA THR A 76 34.23 -2.01 -16.39
C THR A 76 33.63 -0.66 -15.99
N LEU A 77 33.12 -0.59 -14.76
CA LEU A 77 32.55 0.62 -14.17
C LEU A 77 33.60 1.32 -13.31
N ARG A 78 33.87 2.59 -13.60
CA ARG A 78 34.77 3.43 -12.80
C ARG A 78 34.05 4.67 -12.29
N LEU A 79 34.37 5.04 -11.06
CA LEU A 79 33.96 6.28 -10.43
C LEU A 79 35.22 7.03 -9.99
N ASP A 80 35.35 8.30 -10.38
CA ASP A 80 36.53 9.13 -10.10
C ASP A 80 37.87 8.44 -10.49
N GLY A 81 37.87 7.72 -11.62
CA GLY A 81 39.02 6.95 -12.12
C GLY A 81 39.32 5.64 -11.39
N ARG A 82 38.58 5.28 -10.33
CA ARG A 82 38.73 4.01 -9.60
C ARG A 82 37.74 2.97 -10.13
N THR A 83 38.21 1.75 -10.42
CA THR A 83 37.33 0.62 -10.73
C THR A 83 36.50 0.23 -9.51
N VAL A 84 35.17 0.26 -9.66
CA VAL A 84 34.20 -0.04 -8.59
C VAL A 84 33.33 -1.27 -8.89
N GLY A 85 33.26 -1.70 -10.16
CA GLY A 85 32.51 -2.88 -10.52
C GLY A 85 32.28 -2.96 -12.02
N CYS A 86 31.08 -3.36 -12.45
CA CYS A 86 30.78 -3.50 -13.86
C CYS A 86 29.33 -3.23 -14.26
N ALA A 87 29.16 -2.79 -15.50
CA ALA A 87 27.90 -2.81 -16.24
C ALA A 87 27.61 -4.23 -16.74
N VAL A 88 26.37 -4.67 -16.57
CA VAL A 88 25.92 -6.02 -16.97
C VAL A 88 24.58 -5.90 -17.66
N ASP A 89 24.53 -6.35 -18.92
CA ASP A 89 23.28 -6.58 -19.63
C ASP A 89 22.52 -7.75 -19.00
N VAL A 90 21.33 -7.48 -18.49
CA VAL A 90 20.46 -8.47 -17.82
C VAL A 90 19.28 -8.94 -18.68
N SER A 91 19.33 -8.70 -20.00
CA SER A 91 18.32 -9.15 -20.96
C SER A 91 18.23 -10.67 -21.09
N THR A 92 19.26 -11.40 -20.67
CA THR A 92 19.34 -12.86 -20.77
C THR A 92 19.51 -13.52 -19.40
N GLY A 93 19.18 -14.82 -19.31
CA GLY A 93 19.40 -15.61 -18.10
C GLY A 93 20.87 -15.69 -17.69
N ASP A 94 21.79 -15.71 -18.66
CA ASP A 94 23.23 -15.71 -18.41
C ASP A 94 23.70 -14.37 -17.86
N GLY A 95 23.22 -13.25 -18.43
CA GLY A 95 23.48 -11.91 -17.94
C GLY A 95 23.01 -11.72 -16.49
N GLN A 96 21.80 -12.17 -16.17
CA GLN A 96 21.30 -12.15 -14.79
C GLN A 96 22.10 -13.05 -13.85
N SER A 97 22.56 -14.22 -14.32
CA SER A 97 23.39 -15.11 -13.52
C SER A 97 24.76 -14.49 -13.23
N LYS A 98 25.35 -13.81 -14.21
CA LYS A 98 26.57 -13.01 -14.04
C LYS A 98 26.37 -11.86 -13.05
N ALA A 99 25.29 -11.10 -13.17
CA ALA A 99 24.99 -10.03 -12.22
C ALA A 99 24.83 -10.56 -10.79
N ARG A 100 24.15 -11.71 -10.59
CA ARG A 100 24.04 -12.34 -9.26
C ARG A 100 25.38 -12.81 -8.70
N SER A 101 26.27 -13.37 -9.52
CA SER A 101 27.57 -13.86 -9.02
C SER A 101 28.50 -12.75 -8.57
N LEU A 102 28.24 -11.50 -8.97
CA LEU A 102 28.99 -10.32 -8.56
C LEU A 102 28.52 -9.74 -7.21
N ALA A 103 27.36 -10.17 -6.70
CA ALA A 103 26.88 -9.76 -5.39
C ALA A 103 27.88 -10.14 -4.29
N GLY A 104 28.29 -9.16 -3.50
CA GLY A 104 29.33 -9.29 -2.47
C GLY A 104 30.77 -9.21 -2.99
N CYS A 105 30.99 -9.26 -4.31
CA CYS A 105 32.32 -9.24 -4.93
C CYS A 105 32.76 -7.86 -5.42
N VAL A 106 31.80 -7.02 -5.83
CA VAL A 106 32.05 -5.66 -6.36
C VAL A 106 31.30 -4.61 -5.55
N GLU A 107 31.74 -3.35 -5.63
CA GLU A 107 31.07 -2.23 -4.95
C GLU A 107 29.79 -1.84 -5.70
N TRP A 108 29.81 -1.86 -7.03
CA TRP A 108 28.67 -1.48 -7.86
C TRP A 108 28.39 -2.47 -9.00
N ILE A 109 27.12 -2.75 -9.23
CA ILE A 109 26.64 -3.39 -10.46
C ILE A 109 25.73 -2.38 -11.16
N LEU A 110 26.04 -2.02 -12.41
CA LEU A 110 25.15 -1.24 -13.26
C LEU A 110 24.35 -2.18 -14.16
N LEU A 111 23.04 -2.18 -14.02
CA LEU A 111 22.15 -3.00 -14.83
C LEU A 111 21.83 -2.28 -16.14
N GLU A 112 22.02 -2.99 -17.25
CA GLU A 112 21.63 -2.58 -18.58
C GLU A 112 20.54 -3.50 -19.13
N PHE A 113 19.67 -2.94 -19.97
CA PHE A 113 18.49 -3.62 -20.48
C PHE A 113 18.43 -3.46 -21.99
N GLY A 114 18.13 -4.56 -22.69
CA GLY A 114 17.70 -4.58 -24.08
C GLY A 114 16.21 -4.31 -24.15
N GLU A 115 15.39 -5.28 -23.75
CA GLU A 115 13.95 -5.09 -23.51
C GLU A 115 13.69 -4.86 -22.02
N TRP A 116 12.96 -3.80 -21.70
CA TRP A 116 12.67 -3.44 -20.31
C TRP A 116 11.76 -4.46 -19.63
N THR A 117 12.20 -4.98 -18.48
CA THR A 117 11.39 -5.79 -17.58
C THR A 117 11.78 -5.54 -16.12
N MET A 118 10.81 -5.62 -15.20
CA MET A 118 11.04 -5.33 -13.78
C MET A 118 11.75 -6.49 -13.05
N ILE A 119 11.44 -7.73 -13.44
CA ILE A 119 11.88 -8.97 -12.77
C ILE A 119 13.40 -9.07 -12.61
N PRO A 120 14.25 -8.77 -13.62
CA PRO A 120 15.70 -8.82 -13.47
C PRO A 120 16.21 -7.88 -12.38
N VAL A 121 15.66 -6.67 -12.30
CA VAL A 121 16.05 -5.69 -11.28
C VAL A 121 15.72 -6.21 -9.89
N GLU A 122 14.50 -6.69 -9.65
CA GLU A 122 14.08 -7.25 -8.37
C GLU A 122 14.97 -8.41 -7.94
N ASN A 123 15.30 -9.33 -8.87
CA ASN A 123 16.15 -10.47 -8.58
C ASN A 123 17.59 -10.06 -8.20
N ILE A 124 18.19 -9.07 -8.89
CA ILE A 124 19.54 -8.61 -8.55
C ILE A 124 19.54 -7.79 -7.26
N LEU A 125 18.53 -6.94 -7.03
CA LEU A 125 18.37 -6.22 -5.77
C LEU A 125 18.25 -7.19 -4.60
N ALA A 126 17.40 -8.22 -4.71
CA ALA A 126 17.26 -9.25 -3.68
C ALA A 126 18.59 -9.97 -3.41
N ALA A 127 19.37 -10.29 -4.45
CA ALA A 127 20.68 -10.93 -4.29
C ALA A 127 21.74 -10.03 -3.62
N CYS A 128 21.66 -8.71 -3.80
CA CYS A 128 22.59 -7.76 -3.22
C CYS A 128 22.14 -7.24 -1.83
N THR A 129 20.88 -7.48 -1.46
CA THR A 129 20.28 -6.99 -0.20
C THR A 129 21.02 -7.58 1.01
N GLY A 130 21.37 -6.73 1.97
CA GLY A 130 22.17 -7.10 3.14
C GLY A 130 23.68 -7.23 2.87
N GLY A 131 24.11 -7.12 1.61
CA GLY A 131 25.52 -7.13 1.21
C GLY A 131 26.09 -5.74 0.88
N PRO A 132 27.42 -5.65 0.68
CA PRO A 132 28.12 -4.38 0.41
C PRO A 132 27.92 -3.88 -1.03
N THR A 133 27.46 -4.72 -1.95
CA THR A 133 27.30 -4.38 -3.37
C THR A 133 26.06 -3.52 -3.58
N ARG A 134 26.24 -2.36 -4.21
CA ARG A 134 25.19 -1.41 -4.59
C ARG A 134 24.75 -1.65 -6.03
N VAL A 135 23.49 -1.37 -6.33
CA VAL A 135 22.89 -1.60 -7.64
C VAL A 135 22.50 -0.28 -8.29
N ALA A 136 23.07 0.01 -9.45
CA ALA A 136 22.62 1.07 -10.33
C ALA A 136 21.79 0.47 -11.48
N ALA A 137 20.82 1.21 -12.00
CA ALA A 137 20.07 0.78 -13.18
C ALA A 137 20.04 1.89 -14.22
N ARG A 138 20.36 1.54 -15.48
CA ARG A 138 20.23 2.45 -16.61
C ARG A 138 18.78 2.49 -17.08
N ILE A 139 18.12 3.65 -16.97
CA ILE A 139 16.70 3.84 -17.29
C ILE A 139 16.55 4.89 -18.39
N ARG A 140 15.78 4.55 -19.43
CA ARG A 140 15.58 5.41 -20.61
C ARG A 140 14.17 5.99 -20.73
N ASP A 141 13.29 5.65 -19.80
CA ASP A 141 11.89 6.06 -19.83
C ASP A 141 11.46 6.51 -18.42
N ALA A 142 10.83 7.68 -18.35
CA ALA A 142 10.36 8.28 -17.10
C ALA A 142 9.34 7.40 -16.37
N GLU A 143 8.51 6.64 -17.09
CA GLU A 143 7.50 5.77 -16.48
C GLU A 143 8.12 4.62 -15.66
N GLN A 144 9.35 4.23 -15.99
CA GLN A 144 10.07 3.12 -15.36
C GLN A 144 10.78 3.55 -14.06
N VAL A 145 11.05 4.85 -13.91
CA VAL A 145 11.84 5.41 -12.80
C VAL A 145 11.26 5.03 -11.44
N VAL A 146 9.96 5.24 -11.24
CA VAL A 146 9.29 4.95 -9.95
C VAL A 146 9.38 3.47 -9.61
N GLY A 147 9.14 2.59 -10.59
CA GLY A 147 9.21 1.14 -10.38
C GLY A 147 10.59 0.70 -9.85
N VAL A 148 11.67 1.25 -10.41
CA VAL A 148 13.05 0.90 -10.04
C VAL A 148 13.50 1.57 -8.75
N ALA A 149 13.13 2.85 -8.58
CA ALA A 149 13.47 3.62 -7.39
C ALA A 149 12.88 3.03 -6.10
N PHE A 150 11.74 2.32 -6.19
CA PHE A 150 11.04 1.75 -5.03
C PHE A 150 10.89 0.22 -5.08
N ALA A 151 11.56 -0.45 -6.03
CA ALA A 151 11.50 -1.90 -6.20
C ALA A 151 11.75 -2.65 -4.88
N LEU A 152 10.90 -3.62 -4.55
CA LEU A 152 10.96 -4.42 -3.31
C LEU A 152 10.99 -3.60 -2.00
N GLN A 153 10.54 -2.33 -2.02
CA GLN A 153 10.67 -1.38 -0.89
C GLN A 153 12.13 -1.07 -0.50
N ILE A 154 13.10 -1.47 -1.33
CA ILE A 154 14.53 -1.26 -1.14
C ILE A 154 15.02 -0.23 -2.18
N GLY A 155 14.66 -0.47 -3.44
CA GLY A 155 15.00 0.37 -4.59
C GLY A 155 16.45 0.24 -5.05
N ALA A 156 16.73 0.67 -6.28
CA ALA A 156 18.10 0.76 -6.79
C ALA A 156 18.88 1.87 -6.08
N ASP A 157 20.16 1.62 -5.76
CA ASP A 157 21.04 2.59 -5.10
C ASP A 157 21.39 3.80 -6.00
N ALA A 158 21.32 3.63 -7.33
CA ALA A 158 21.44 4.70 -8.30
C ALA A 158 20.59 4.50 -9.55
N LEU A 159 20.20 5.59 -10.22
CA LEU A 159 19.66 5.56 -11.58
C LEU A 159 20.60 6.28 -12.52
N LEU A 160 20.97 5.64 -13.62
CA LEU A 160 21.65 6.28 -14.75
C LEU A 160 20.59 6.64 -15.80
N VAL A 161 20.40 7.92 -16.06
CA VAL A 161 19.31 8.42 -16.91
C VAL A 161 19.80 9.40 -17.97
N PRO A 162 19.15 9.45 -19.15
CA PRO A 162 19.36 10.52 -20.11
C PRO A 162 18.71 11.85 -19.64
N PRO A 163 19.08 12.99 -20.24
CA PRO A 163 18.61 14.32 -19.82
C PRO A 163 17.09 14.51 -19.78
N ASP A 164 16.35 13.84 -20.67
CA ASP A 164 14.88 13.90 -20.76
C ASP A 164 14.17 13.12 -19.63
N VAL A 165 14.86 12.20 -18.96
CA VAL A 165 14.34 11.41 -17.82
C VAL A 165 14.82 11.98 -16.47
N LEU A 166 15.73 12.95 -16.50
CA LEU A 166 16.38 13.50 -15.32
C LEU A 166 15.39 14.07 -14.29
N GLU A 167 14.35 14.78 -14.74
CA GLU A 167 13.33 15.34 -13.84
C GLU A 167 12.64 14.25 -13.01
N ALA A 168 12.19 13.18 -13.66
CA ALA A 168 11.56 12.05 -12.98
C ALA A 168 12.51 11.38 -11.97
N ALA A 169 13.79 11.24 -12.32
CA ALA A 169 14.81 10.65 -11.45
C ALA A 169 15.08 11.52 -10.21
N LEU A 170 15.13 12.85 -10.37
CA LEU A 170 15.30 13.79 -9.26
C LEU A 170 14.10 13.78 -8.33
N ILE A 171 12.87 13.72 -8.87
CA ILE A 171 11.65 13.58 -8.07
C ILE A 171 11.69 12.28 -7.26
N ALA A 172 12.05 11.16 -7.89
CA ALA A 172 12.16 9.87 -7.20
C ALA A 172 13.27 9.87 -6.12
N LYS A 173 14.40 10.54 -6.38
CA LYS A 173 15.48 10.73 -5.39
C LYS A 173 15.01 11.56 -4.20
N ALA A 174 14.28 12.65 -4.42
CA ALA A 174 13.71 13.48 -3.36
C ALA A 174 12.75 12.65 -2.48
N GLN A 175 11.83 11.91 -3.11
CA GLN A 175 10.91 11.00 -2.41
C GLN A 175 11.64 9.92 -1.61
N ARG A 176 12.73 9.34 -2.14
CA ARG A 176 13.59 8.39 -1.41
C ARG A 176 14.35 9.04 -0.24
N GLY A 177 14.76 10.30 -0.39
CA GLY A 177 15.42 11.07 0.66
C GLY A 177 14.49 11.44 1.82
N GLU A 178 13.21 11.68 1.53
CA GLU A 178 12.17 11.92 2.54
C GLU A 178 11.88 10.67 3.39
N VAL A 179 12.12 9.46 2.86
CA VAL A 179 11.83 8.17 3.53
C VAL A 179 12.82 7.83 4.67
N VAL A 180 13.84 8.66 4.95
CA VAL A 180 14.66 8.55 6.18
C VAL A 180 14.27 9.61 7.20
N SER A 181 13.00 9.59 7.57
CA SER A 181 12.54 9.90 8.91
C SER A 181 11.19 9.21 9.06
N GLU A 182 11.00 8.40 10.11
CA GLU A 182 9.69 7.87 10.52
C GLU A 182 8.73 8.98 10.98
N GLU A 183 8.98 10.23 10.61
CA GLU A 183 8.23 11.41 11.00
C GLU A 183 8.31 12.44 9.88
N VAL A 184 7.72 12.14 8.71
CA VAL A 184 7.27 13.24 7.84
C VAL A 184 6.17 13.95 8.63
N PRO A 185 6.31 15.24 8.96
CA PRO A 185 5.15 16.03 9.30
C PRO A 185 4.39 16.21 7.99
N VAL A 186 3.55 15.22 7.65
CA VAL A 186 2.33 15.49 6.89
C VAL A 186 1.79 16.74 7.54
N GLU A 187 1.59 17.84 6.81
CA GLU A 187 0.98 19.04 7.36
C GLU A 187 -0.19 18.59 8.23
N ARG A 188 0.02 18.62 9.55
CA ARG A 188 -0.94 18.18 10.54
C ARG A 188 -1.96 19.29 10.63
N SER A 189 -2.73 19.47 9.56
CA SER A 189 -4.14 19.74 9.76
C SER A 189 -4.64 18.48 10.47
N THR A 190 -4.77 18.57 11.78
CA THR A 190 -5.44 17.55 12.57
C THR A 190 -6.76 17.31 11.89
N PHE A 191 -6.93 16.11 11.33
CA PHE A 191 -8.22 15.70 10.82
C PHE A 191 -9.07 15.42 12.06
N GLU A 192 -9.76 16.45 12.55
CA GLU A 192 -10.51 16.41 13.80
C GLU A 192 -11.74 15.52 13.62
N LEU A 193 -11.64 14.30 14.15
CA LEU A 193 -12.78 13.41 14.27
C LEU A 193 -13.61 13.80 15.47
N GLU A 194 -14.92 13.74 15.29
CA GLU A 194 -15.92 14.06 16.30
C GLU A 194 -16.66 12.79 16.71
N GLU A 195 -17.12 12.74 17.96
CA GLU A 195 -18.07 11.71 18.39
C GLU A 195 -19.49 12.16 18.07
N PHE A 196 -20.21 11.40 17.25
CA PHE A 196 -21.63 11.58 17.00
C PHE A 196 -22.46 10.60 17.82
N GLU A 197 -23.56 11.10 18.37
CA GLU A 197 -24.56 10.27 19.03
C GLU A 197 -25.60 9.80 18.00
N VAL A 198 -25.73 8.48 17.86
CA VAL A 198 -26.75 7.86 17.01
C VAL A 198 -28.14 8.19 17.55
N LEU A 199 -28.96 8.82 16.72
CA LEU A 199 -30.36 9.11 17.02
C LEU A 199 -31.26 7.90 16.80
N GLY A 200 -31.03 7.17 15.72
CA GLY A 200 -31.92 6.12 15.27
C GLY A 200 -31.25 5.14 14.33
N VAL A 201 -31.74 3.90 14.39
CA VAL A 201 -31.42 2.84 13.45
C VAL A 201 -32.74 2.25 12.95
N GLY A 202 -33.00 2.36 11.66
CA GLY A 202 -34.23 1.92 11.02
C GLY A 202 -33.98 1.06 9.79
N ASP A 203 -35.05 0.52 9.21
CA ASP A 203 -34.99 -0.16 7.92
C ASP A 203 -34.72 0.87 6.80
N GLY A 204 -33.65 0.64 6.03
CA GLY A 204 -33.28 1.44 4.86
C GLY A 204 -33.76 0.84 3.54
N GLY A 205 -34.50 -0.27 3.58
CA GLY A 205 -34.98 -0.97 2.40
C GLY A 205 -33.86 -1.67 1.61
N VAL A 206 -34.12 -2.01 0.35
CA VAL A 206 -33.16 -2.69 -0.53
C VAL A 206 -32.67 -1.75 -1.62
N GLY A 207 -31.36 -1.51 -1.66
CA GLY A 207 -30.74 -0.59 -2.61
C GLY A 207 -29.44 -1.13 -3.19
N GLN A 208 -28.73 -0.29 -3.93
CA GLN A 208 -27.39 -0.60 -4.45
C GLN A 208 -26.32 -0.12 -3.46
N ARG A 209 -25.54 -1.06 -2.93
CA ARG A 209 -24.35 -0.80 -2.12
C ARG A 209 -23.10 -0.75 -2.99
N VAL A 210 -22.23 0.21 -2.71
CA VAL A 210 -20.85 0.25 -3.20
C VAL A 210 -19.90 -0.36 -2.15
N CYS A 211 -19.04 -1.30 -2.56
CA CYS A 211 -17.80 -1.62 -1.86
C CYS A 211 -16.63 -0.97 -2.59
N VAL A 212 -15.70 -0.40 -1.84
CA VAL A 212 -14.47 0.18 -2.37
C VAL A 212 -13.32 -0.77 -2.03
N ASP A 213 -12.66 -1.30 -3.06
CA ASP A 213 -11.40 -2.06 -2.93
C ASP A 213 -10.24 -1.13 -3.28
N LEU A 214 -9.25 -1.06 -2.40
CA LEU A 214 -8.05 -0.24 -2.53
C LEU A 214 -6.88 -1.02 -3.13
N THR A 215 -5.89 -0.30 -3.64
CA THR A 215 -4.59 -0.86 -4.06
C THR A 215 -3.64 -1.11 -2.88
N CYS A 216 -3.98 -0.63 -1.69
CA CYS A 216 -3.23 -0.81 -0.46
C CYS A 216 -4.05 -1.56 0.60
N LEU A 217 -3.35 -2.09 1.60
CA LEU A 217 -3.98 -2.65 2.78
C LEU A 217 -4.35 -1.54 3.78
N LEU A 218 -5.42 -1.78 4.51
CA LEU A 218 -5.93 -1.01 5.64
C LEU A 218 -5.48 -1.69 6.94
N GLU A 219 -5.15 -0.88 7.92
CA GLU A 219 -4.88 -1.30 9.28
C GLU A 219 -6.17 -1.39 10.11
N VAL A 220 -6.08 -2.07 11.26
CA VAL A 220 -7.18 -2.02 12.24
C VAL A 220 -7.30 -0.59 12.75
N GLY A 221 -8.51 -0.05 12.80
CA GLY A 221 -8.72 1.37 13.11
C GLY A 221 -8.76 2.28 11.89
N GLU A 222 -8.51 1.80 10.67
CA GLU A 222 -8.65 2.58 9.43
C GLU A 222 -9.97 2.37 8.70
N GLY A 223 -10.46 3.44 8.06
CA GLY A 223 -11.71 3.44 7.33
C GLY A 223 -11.83 4.59 6.32
N MET A 224 -13.04 4.78 5.82
CA MET A 224 -13.41 5.89 4.94
C MET A 224 -14.58 6.67 5.53
N LEU A 225 -14.56 7.99 5.36
CA LEU A 225 -15.63 8.87 5.82
C LEU A 225 -16.74 8.94 4.79
N ILE A 226 -17.95 8.54 5.20
CA ILE A 226 -19.10 8.34 4.33
C ILE A 226 -20.38 8.86 4.99
N GLY A 227 -21.25 9.53 4.23
CA GLY A 227 -22.51 10.07 4.75
C GLY A 227 -23.47 10.43 3.61
N SER A 228 -24.76 10.57 3.89
CA SER A 228 -25.72 11.06 2.87
C SER A 228 -25.69 12.58 2.72
N SER A 229 -25.10 13.30 3.67
CA SER A 229 -24.71 14.70 3.47
C SER A 229 -23.21 14.83 3.26
N SER A 230 -22.83 15.71 2.35
CA SER A 230 -21.43 16.08 2.09
C SER A 230 -20.75 16.75 3.30
N SER A 231 -21.55 17.33 4.20
CA SER A 231 -21.09 18.11 5.34
C SER A 231 -20.98 17.32 6.65
N SER A 232 -21.47 16.09 6.69
CA SER A 232 -21.50 15.26 7.89
C SER A 232 -21.35 13.78 7.52
N LEU A 233 -20.18 13.22 7.81
CA LEU A 233 -19.74 11.89 7.40
C LEU A 233 -19.41 11.03 8.63
N VAL A 234 -19.64 9.72 8.57
CA VAL A 234 -19.24 8.75 9.60
C VAL A 234 -18.11 7.87 9.11
N LEU A 235 -17.25 7.43 10.04
CA LEU A 235 -16.06 6.66 9.72
C LEU A 235 -16.39 5.15 9.62
N VAL A 236 -16.56 4.69 8.39
CA VAL A 236 -16.85 3.28 8.07
C VAL A 236 -15.56 2.47 8.05
N HIS A 237 -15.48 1.47 8.91
CA HIS A 237 -14.29 0.65 9.12
C HIS A 237 -13.98 -0.27 7.92
N GLY A 238 -12.70 -0.50 7.65
CA GLY A 238 -12.26 -1.52 6.71
C GLY A 238 -12.60 -2.95 7.15
N GLU A 239 -12.70 -3.88 6.21
CA GLU A 239 -12.93 -5.32 6.47
C GLU A 239 -11.62 -5.98 6.97
N THR A 240 -10.99 -5.41 8.00
CA THR A 240 -9.70 -5.83 8.57
C THR A 240 -9.82 -6.80 9.74
N LEU A 241 -10.96 -6.78 10.45
CA LEU A 241 -11.23 -7.72 11.54
C LEU A 241 -11.76 -9.05 11.00
N GLN A 242 -11.19 -10.15 11.49
CA GLN A 242 -11.70 -11.49 11.19
C GLN A 242 -13.12 -11.67 11.74
N SER A 243 -13.90 -12.49 11.04
CA SER A 243 -15.18 -13.00 11.53
C SER A 243 -15.15 -14.52 11.47
N ASP A 244 -15.95 -15.19 12.30
CA ASP A 244 -16.02 -16.64 12.32
C ASP A 244 -16.55 -17.25 11.01
N PHE A 245 -17.20 -16.43 10.18
CA PHE A 245 -17.93 -16.88 8.99
C PHE A 245 -17.26 -16.47 7.67
N VAL A 246 -16.47 -15.39 7.66
CA VAL A 246 -15.89 -14.80 6.45
C VAL A 246 -14.47 -14.29 6.73
N PRO A 247 -13.47 -14.64 5.89
CA PRO A 247 -12.13 -14.10 6.01
C PRO A 247 -12.11 -12.58 5.75
N SER A 248 -11.27 -11.87 6.49
CA SER A 248 -11.04 -10.44 6.32
C SER A 248 -10.47 -10.12 4.94
N ARG A 249 -10.90 -8.99 4.38
CA ARG A 249 -10.34 -8.40 3.17
C ARG A 249 -9.80 -7.03 3.52
N PRO A 250 -8.57 -6.95 4.06
CA PRO A 250 -8.02 -5.71 4.59
C PRO A 250 -7.76 -4.64 3.52
N PHE A 251 -8.15 -4.82 2.27
CA PHE A 251 -8.13 -3.79 1.23
C PHE A 251 -9.53 -3.23 0.91
N ARG A 252 -10.58 -3.67 1.63
CA ARG A 252 -11.98 -3.38 1.31
C ARG A 252 -12.66 -2.55 2.39
N VAL A 253 -13.48 -1.59 1.98
CA VAL A 253 -14.50 -0.95 2.82
C VAL A 253 -15.89 -1.25 2.28
N ASN A 254 -16.80 -1.69 3.15
CA ASN A 254 -18.22 -1.85 2.82
C ASN A 254 -18.93 -0.50 2.92
N ALA A 255 -18.60 0.39 1.97
CA ALA A 255 -18.81 1.83 2.03
C ALA A 255 -20.24 2.28 2.36
N GLY A 256 -21.21 2.13 1.43
CA GLY A 256 -22.56 2.67 1.62
C GLY A 256 -23.42 2.60 0.36
N ALA A 257 -24.58 3.25 0.40
CA ALA A 257 -25.47 3.38 -0.76
C ALA A 257 -24.86 4.25 -1.87
N VAL A 258 -25.26 4.01 -3.12
CA VAL A 258 -24.74 4.71 -4.33
C VAL A 258 -24.81 6.24 -4.29
N HIS A 259 -25.75 6.82 -3.53
CA HIS A 259 -25.92 8.27 -3.37
C HIS A 259 -25.12 8.86 -2.21
N ALA A 260 -24.50 8.05 -1.36
CA ALA A 260 -23.73 8.57 -0.24
C ALA A 260 -22.45 9.23 -0.76
N TYR A 261 -22.02 10.27 -0.05
CA TYR A 261 -20.75 10.94 -0.26
C TYR A 261 -19.61 10.16 0.40
N ILE A 262 -18.42 10.26 -0.20
CA ILE A 262 -17.14 9.84 0.37
C ILE A 262 -16.18 11.04 0.40
N LEU A 263 -15.33 11.11 1.41
CA LEU A 263 -14.24 12.08 1.46
C LEU A 263 -13.06 11.67 0.55
N MET A 264 -12.70 12.55 -0.36
CA MET A 264 -11.58 12.38 -1.29
C MET A 264 -10.25 12.80 -0.64
N ALA A 265 -9.12 12.37 -1.20
CA ALA A 265 -7.79 12.67 -0.66
C ALA A 265 -7.47 14.18 -0.61
N ASP A 266 -8.00 14.95 -1.57
CA ASP A 266 -7.88 16.41 -1.65
C ASP A 266 -8.81 17.16 -0.68
N GLY A 267 -9.61 16.43 0.11
CA GLY A 267 -10.57 17.00 1.07
C GLY A 267 -11.90 17.44 0.44
N SER A 268 -12.12 17.20 -0.85
CA SER A 268 -13.45 17.31 -1.48
C SER A 268 -14.32 16.10 -1.15
N THR A 269 -15.62 16.16 -1.48
CA THR A 269 -16.53 15.02 -1.37
C THR A 269 -17.05 14.62 -2.75
N LYS A 270 -17.24 13.32 -2.95
CA LYS A 270 -17.73 12.75 -4.21
C LYS A 270 -18.81 11.72 -3.93
N TYR A 271 -19.77 11.53 -4.83
CA TYR A 271 -20.73 10.44 -4.68
C TYR A 271 -20.04 9.08 -4.87
N LEU A 272 -20.43 8.07 -4.07
CA LEU A 272 -19.90 6.71 -4.20
C LEU A 272 -20.16 6.11 -5.59
N SER A 273 -21.25 6.49 -6.26
CA SER A 273 -21.57 6.08 -7.64
C SER A 273 -20.64 6.68 -8.70
N GLU A 274 -19.94 7.76 -8.39
CA GLU A 274 -19.04 8.46 -9.31
C GLU A 274 -17.58 8.03 -9.15
N LEU A 275 -17.26 7.24 -8.11
CA LEU A 275 -15.91 6.72 -7.88
C LEU A 275 -15.46 5.84 -9.05
N ARG A 276 -14.22 6.06 -9.48
CA ARG A 276 -13.56 5.32 -10.55
C ARG A 276 -12.26 4.68 -10.05
N MET A 277 -11.82 3.65 -10.78
CA MET A 277 -10.48 3.11 -10.59
C MET A 277 -9.45 4.22 -10.79
N GLY A 278 -8.45 4.30 -9.90
CA GLY A 278 -7.43 5.34 -9.90
C GLY A 278 -7.78 6.57 -9.06
N ASP A 279 -9.03 6.74 -8.63
CA ASP A 279 -9.40 7.86 -7.75
C ASP A 279 -8.65 7.77 -6.42
N ALA A 280 -8.17 8.92 -5.92
CA ALA A 280 -7.50 9.05 -4.64
C ALA A 280 -8.51 9.44 -3.54
N VAL A 281 -8.70 8.57 -2.57
CA VAL A 281 -9.64 8.75 -1.44
C VAL A 281 -8.88 8.95 -0.12
N ALA A 282 -9.52 9.61 0.83
CA ALA A 282 -8.97 9.75 2.17
C ALA A 282 -9.20 8.45 2.96
N ILE A 283 -8.11 7.83 3.42
CA ILE A 283 -8.13 6.79 4.45
C ILE A 283 -7.86 7.47 5.78
N VAL A 284 -8.74 7.26 6.74
CA VAL A 284 -8.67 7.91 8.05
C VAL A 284 -8.62 6.85 9.15
N HIS A 285 -7.65 6.99 10.04
CA HIS A 285 -7.51 6.19 11.24
C HIS A 285 -8.32 6.82 12.40
N CYS A 286 -8.81 6.01 13.33
CA CYS A 286 -9.61 6.45 14.49
C CYS A 286 -8.90 7.43 15.46
N ASN A 287 -7.59 7.65 15.29
CA ASN A 287 -6.79 8.64 16.02
C ASN A 287 -6.66 9.99 15.28
N GLY A 288 -7.33 10.15 14.13
CA GLY A 288 -7.27 11.35 13.30
C GLY A 288 -6.11 11.37 12.29
N GLN A 289 -5.28 10.34 12.21
CA GLN A 289 -4.29 10.23 11.13
C GLN A 289 -4.98 9.99 9.80
N ARG A 290 -4.57 10.73 8.77
CA ARG A 290 -5.10 10.62 7.41
C ARG A 290 -3.98 10.29 6.45
N ARG A 291 -4.25 9.37 5.52
CA ARG A 291 -3.38 9.06 4.38
C ARG A 291 -4.18 8.85 3.11
N VAL A 292 -3.47 8.78 1.98
CA VAL A 292 -4.08 8.57 0.67
C VAL A 292 -4.24 7.08 0.38
N GLY A 293 -5.40 6.70 -0.13
CA GLY A 293 -5.66 5.40 -0.72
C GLY A 293 -6.08 5.53 -2.18
N VAL A 294 -5.59 4.66 -3.05
CA VAL A 294 -6.03 4.62 -4.46
C VAL A 294 -7.08 3.53 -4.64
N VAL A 295 -8.20 3.89 -5.26
CA VAL A 295 -9.28 2.96 -5.59
C VAL A 295 -8.81 1.99 -6.68
N GLY A 296 -8.77 0.70 -6.37
CA GLY A 296 -8.53 -0.36 -7.34
C GLY A 296 -9.81 -0.83 -8.03
N ARG A 297 -10.92 -0.96 -7.27
CA ARG A 297 -12.21 -1.41 -7.81
C ARG A 297 -13.39 -0.95 -6.97
N CYS A 298 -14.46 -0.51 -7.62
CA CYS A 298 -15.78 -0.32 -7.00
C CYS A 298 -16.71 -1.48 -7.35
N LYS A 299 -17.26 -2.17 -6.36
CA LYS A 299 -18.24 -3.26 -6.56
C LYS A 299 -19.62 -2.79 -6.13
N VAL A 300 -20.56 -2.74 -7.09
CA VAL A 300 -21.96 -2.35 -6.84
C VAL A 300 -22.86 -3.59 -6.80
N GLU A 301 -23.60 -3.78 -5.71
CA GLU A 301 -24.52 -4.92 -5.56
C GLU A 301 -25.78 -4.57 -4.76
N ARG A 302 -26.87 -5.30 -4.98
CA ARG A 302 -28.15 -5.07 -4.29
C ARG A 302 -28.15 -5.69 -2.91
N ARG A 303 -28.42 -4.92 -1.86
CA ARG A 303 -28.42 -5.37 -0.45
C ARG A 303 -29.50 -4.67 0.38
N PRO A 304 -29.99 -5.31 1.45
CA PRO A 304 -30.76 -4.61 2.48
C PRO A 304 -29.87 -3.61 3.24
N PHE A 305 -30.44 -2.47 3.58
CA PHE A 305 -29.79 -1.38 4.29
C PHE A 305 -30.41 -1.14 5.66
N LEU A 306 -29.59 -0.66 6.59
CA LEU A 306 -30.04 0.07 7.76
C LEU A 306 -29.88 1.57 7.48
N LEU A 307 -30.92 2.34 7.79
CA LEU A 307 -30.85 3.80 7.89
C LEU A 307 -30.31 4.15 9.28
N ILE A 308 -29.18 4.84 9.33
CA ILE A 308 -28.55 5.28 10.58
C ILE A 308 -28.55 6.80 10.58
N SER A 309 -29.15 7.42 11.59
CA SER A 309 -29.15 8.88 11.77
C SER A 309 -28.41 9.30 13.04
N TRP A 310 -27.85 10.50 13.05
CA TRP A 310 -27.11 11.08 14.16
C TRP A 310 -27.23 12.60 14.21
N ILE A 311 -26.89 13.20 15.36
CA ILE A 311 -26.68 14.64 15.50
C ILE A 311 -25.18 14.91 15.34
N ASN A 312 -24.82 15.80 14.41
CA ASN A 312 -23.45 16.30 14.29
C ASN A 312 -23.14 17.34 15.38
N SER A 313 -21.87 17.71 15.56
CA SER A 313 -21.51 18.67 16.63
C SER A 313 -22.10 20.07 16.45
N GLY A 314 -22.55 20.42 15.24
CA GLY A 314 -23.27 21.65 14.95
C GLY A 314 -24.77 21.60 15.30
N GLY A 315 -25.27 20.47 15.79
CA GLY A 315 -26.69 20.27 16.11
C GLY A 315 -27.57 19.89 14.91
N GLY A 316 -26.98 19.70 13.72
CA GLY A 316 -27.68 19.25 12.53
C GLY A 316 -27.89 17.74 12.53
N GLU A 317 -29.09 17.30 12.13
CA GLU A 317 -29.36 15.89 11.88
C GLU A 317 -28.76 15.48 10.53
N SER A 318 -28.11 14.31 10.51
CA SER A 318 -27.59 13.69 9.30
C SER A 318 -27.75 12.19 9.36
N GLY A 319 -27.47 11.51 8.25
CA GLY A 319 -27.68 10.08 8.16
C GLY A 319 -26.90 9.40 7.05
N THR A 320 -26.85 8.07 7.10
CA THR A 320 -26.34 7.24 6.03
C THR A 320 -27.09 5.92 5.93
N MET A 321 -26.96 5.26 4.78
CA MET A 321 -27.49 3.93 4.55
C MET A 321 -26.34 2.95 4.41
N LEU A 322 -26.20 2.03 5.37
CA LEU A 322 -25.17 1.00 5.40
C LEU A 322 -25.78 -0.40 5.34
N GLN A 323 -25.12 -1.33 4.64
CA GLN A 323 -25.67 -2.67 4.48
C GLN A 323 -25.95 -3.29 5.85
N GLN A 324 -27.11 -3.92 5.99
CA GLN A 324 -27.44 -4.75 7.15
C GLN A 324 -26.59 -6.02 7.14
N ALA A 325 -25.39 -5.96 7.75
CA ALA A 325 -24.51 -7.10 7.96
C ALA A 325 -23.53 -6.85 9.11
N GLU A 326 -23.16 -7.91 9.81
CA GLU A 326 -22.26 -7.88 10.96
C GLU A 326 -20.83 -7.42 10.61
N THR A 327 -20.44 -7.61 9.34
CA THR A 327 -19.12 -7.21 8.81
C THR A 327 -19.01 -5.72 8.50
N VAL A 328 -20.13 -4.99 8.46
CA VAL A 328 -20.13 -3.53 8.31
C VAL A 328 -20.07 -2.91 9.70
N ARG A 329 -19.01 -2.13 9.93
CA ARG A 329 -18.72 -1.56 11.25
C ARG A 329 -18.42 -0.07 11.14
N LEU A 330 -18.81 0.67 12.16
CA LEU A 330 -18.43 2.06 12.36
C LEU A 330 -17.36 2.13 13.45
N LEU A 331 -16.36 2.99 13.26
CA LEU A 331 -15.34 3.21 14.26
C LEU A 331 -15.89 4.04 15.42
N GLN A 332 -15.37 3.76 16.61
CA GLN A 332 -15.65 4.48 17.85
C GLN A 332 -14.32 5.05 18.39
N ALA A 333 -14.39 5.95 19.35
CA ALA A 333 -13.21 6.46 20.02
C ALA A 333 -12.39 5.32 20.67
N ALA A 334 -11.12 5.63 20.96
CA ALA A 334 -10.16 4.68 21.56
C ALA A 334 -9.95 3.37 20.75
N GLY A 335 -10.18 3.40 19.43
CA GLY A 335 -9.96 2.26 18.55
C GLY A 335 -11.04 1.18 18.58
N GLY A 336 -12.15 1.43 19.28
CA GLY A 336 -13.32 0.56 19.25
C GLY A 336 -13.99 0.56 17.88
N CYS A 337 -14.80 -0.46 17.61
CA CYS A 337 -15.71 -0.47 16.47
C CYS A 337 -16.99 -1.19 16.85
N VAL A 338 -18.10 -0.76 16.25
CA VAL A 338 -19.42 -1.33 16.47
C VAL A 338 -20.02 -1.79 15.15
N SER A 339 -20.59 -3.00 15.14
CA SER A 339 -21.34 -3.45 13.96
C SER A 339 -22.60 -2.62 13.79
N VAL A 340 -22.93 -2.27 12.55
CA VAL A 340 -24.18 -1.55 12.24
C VAL A 340 -25.43 -2.31 12.68
N THR A 341 -25.36 -3.65 12.74
CA THR A 341 -26.46 -4.51 13.22
C THR A 341 -26.64 -4.50 14.74
N ALA A 342 -25.64 -4.02 15.48
CA ALA A 342 -25.66 -3.90 16.94
C ALA A 342 -25.84 -2.44 17.40
N LEU A 343 -25.94 -1.48 16.47
CA LEU A 343 -26.18 -0.07 16.80
C LEU A 343 -27.56 0.13 17.42
N GLN A 344 -27.61 1.04 18.38
CA GLN A 344 -28.83 1.49 19.06
C GLN A 344 -28.77 3.00 19.26
N PRO A 345 -29.92 3.69 19.41
CA PRO A 345 -29.94 5.08 19.86
C PRO A 345 -29.04 5.29 21.09
N GLY A 346 -28.26 6.37 21.10
CA GLY A 346 -27.26 6.69 22.13
C GLY A 346 -25.88 6.05 21.91
N SER A 347 -25.73 5.19 20.89
CA SER A 347 -24.42 4.66 20.49
C SER A 347 -23.53 5.80 19.99
N ARG A 348 -22.25 5.80 20.38
CA ARG A 348 -21.28 6.80 19.93
C ARG A 348 -20.42 6.27 18.81
N ILE A 349 -20.27 7.06 17.75
CA ILE A 349 -19.51 6.70 16.55
C ILE A 349 -18.63 7.87 16.14
N LEU A 350 -17.49 7.59 15.49
CA LEU A 350 -16.62 8.63 14.96
C LEU A 350 -17.13 9.12 13.62
N GLY A 351 -17.05 10.43 13.42
CA GLY A 351 -17.38 11.09 12.18
C GLY A 351 -16.62 12.39 12.00
N TRP A 352 -17.01 13.14 10.98
CA TRP A 352 -16.40 14.39 10.60
C TRP A 352 -17.47 15.34 10.06
N THR A 353 -17.42 16.59 10.52
CA THR A 353 -18.26 17.67 10.03
C THR A 353 -17.42 18.65 9.21
N SER A 354 -17.94 19.10 8.06
CA SER A 354 -17.29 20.15 7.28
C SER A 354 -17.65 21.53 7.82
N GLU A 355 -16.67 22.42 7.99
CA GLU A 355 -16.92 23.84 8.21
C GLU A 355 -17.47 24.51 6.93
N GLY A 356 -18.80 24.60 6.86
CA GLY A 356 -19.55 25.25 5.79
C GLY A 356 -20.10 24.25 4.76
N GLY A 357 -21.39 24.39 4.40
CA GLY A 357 -22.06 23.54 3.42
C GLY A 357 -21.29 23.48 2.10
N ARG A 358 -21.00 22.27 1.62
CA ARG A 358 -20.29 22.04 0.35
C ARG A 358 -21.23 21.38 -0.64
N HIS A 359 -21.65 22.13 -1.65
CA HIS A 359 -22.37 21.52 -2.78
C HIS A 359 -21.36 21.20 -3.89
N ILE A 360 -21.18 19.90 -4.19
CA ILE A 360 -20.34 19.39 -5.29
C ILE A 360 -18.90 19.93 -5.22
N GLY A 361 -18.15 19.54 -4.18
CA GLY A 361 -16.70 19.76 -4.09
C GLY A 361 -16.24 21.21 -3.94
N THR A 362 -17.15 22.20 -3.97
CA THR A 362 -16.81 23.63 -3.82
C THR A 362 -17.38 24.16 -2.51
N LYS A 363 -16.59 24.93 -1.76
CA LYS A 363 -17.03 25.61 -0.54
C LYS A 363 -18.03 26.70 -0.93
N VAL A 364 -19.33 26.49 -0.65
CA VAL A 364 -20.37 27.47 -0.95
C VAL A 364 -20.72 28.21 0.34
N THR A 365 -20.59 29.54 0.34
CA THR A 365 -21.03 30.40 1.46
C THR A 365 -22.53 30.64 1.37
N GLY A 366 -23.33 29.57 1.44
CA GLY A 366 -24.78 29.62 1.41
C GLY A 366 -25.39 28.44 2.15
N GLU A 367 -26.43 28.70 2.95
CA GLU A 367 -27.21 27.68 3.65
C GLU A 367 -27.96 26.81 2.62
N ILE A 368 -27.42 25.63 2.32
CA ILE A 368 -28.11 24.59 1.57
C ILE A 368 -28.44 23.48 2.57
N ALA A 369 -29.74 23.23 2.76
CA ALA A 369 -30.23 22.13 3.58
C ALA A 369 -30.30 20.85 2.73
N GLU A 370 -29.49 19.86 3.10
CA GLU A 370 -29.60 18.47 2.62
C GLU A 370 -30.34 17.68 3.72
N HIS A 371 -31.38 16.90 3.35
CA HIS A 371 -32.20 16.12 4.29
C HIS A 371 -32.03 14.61 4.05
#